data_AF-A0AAW8F2K3-F1
#
_entry.id   AF-A0AAW8F2K3-F1
#
_cell.length_a   1.000
_cell.length_b   1.000
_cell.length_c   1.000
_cell.angle_alpha   90.00
_cell.angle_beta   90.00
_cell.angle_gamma   90.00
#
_symmetry.space_group_name_H-M   'P 1'
#
loop_
_entity.id
_entity.type
_entity.pdbx_description
1 polymer ?
#
loop_
_entity_poly.entity_id
_entity_poly.type
_entity_poly.pdbx_seq_one_letter_code
_entity_poly.pdbx_strand_id
1 'polypeptide(L)' 'MRLVADGATPTSRLVLIKDLETDDGYAFELASPLFLAAGDRIAFEGGRLVVVRAGGVRLSPAGDWSTQCGAGSLRRR' A
#
# COMPACT_ATOMS: atom_id res chain seq x y z
N MET A 1 5.05 7.29 -6.20
CA MET A 1 3.63 7.61 -6.47
C MET A 1 2.89 7.35 -5.17
N ARG A 2 2.12 8.30 -4.62
CA ARG A 2 1.43 8.13 -3.32
C ARG A 2 0.02 7.60 -3.58
N LEU A 3 -0.28 6.40 -3.09
CA LEU A 3 -1.61 5.80 -3.14
C LEU A 3 -2.27 6.01 -1.78
N VAL A 4 -3.37 6.76 -1.75
CA VAL A 4 -4.14 6.97 -0.52
C VAL A 4 -5.03 5.75 -0.32
N ALA A 5 -4.87 5.07 0.82
CA ALA A 5 -5.51 3.79 1.14
C ALA A 5 -7.04 3.85 1.27
N ASP A 6 -7.65 5.03 1.10
CA ASP A 6 -9.11 5.22 1.11
C ASP A 6 -9.66 5.53 -0.30
N GLY A 7 -8.80 5.46 -1.32
CA GLY A 7 -9.08 5.86 -2.70
C GLY A 7 -9.03 4.70 -3.70
N ALA A 8 -9.77 4.86 -4.81
CA ALA A 8 -9.57 4.02 -5.98
C ALA A 8 -8.21 4.34 -6.61
N THR A 9 -7.48 3.32 -7.05
CA THR A 9 -6.20 3.49 -7.75
C THR A 9 -6.46 4.32 -9.03
N PRO A 10 -6.04 5.60 -9.11
CA PRO A 10 -6.51 6.52 -10.15
C PRO A 10 -5.70 6.40 -11.45
N THR A 11 -4.91 5.33 -11.59
CA THR A 11 -4.02 5.12 -12.72
C THR A 11 -4.75 4.41 -13.85
N SER A 12 -4.62 4.95 -15.06
CA SER A 12 -5.10 4.37 -16.31
C SER A 12 -4.28 3.16 -16.78
N ARG A 13 -3.28 2.73 -15.98
CA ARG A 13 -2.34 1.65 -16.28
C ARG A 13 -2.16 0.72 -15.08
N LEU A 14 -1.76 -0.51 -15.37
CA LEU A 14 -1.31 -1.46 -14.35
C LEU A 14 -0.03 -0.96 -13.67
N VAL A 15 -0.01 -1.01 -12.34
CA VAL A 15 1.14 -0.61 -11.52
C VAL A 15 1.54 -1.78 -10.65
N LEU A 16 2.83 -2.14 -10.69
CA LEU A 16 3.42 -3.08 -9.77
C LEU A 16 3.84 -2.35 -8.50
N ILE A 17 3.31 -2.78 -7.36
CA ILE A 17 3.67 -2.26 -6.04
C ILE A 17 4.39 -3.33 -5.22
N LYS A 18 5.26 -2.89 -4.32
CA LYS A 18 5.96 -3.75 -3.34
C LYS A 18 5.72 -3.26 -1.91
N ASP A 19 5.47 -1.97 -1.75
CA ASP A 19 5.25 -1.30 -0.48
C ASP A 19 4.18 -0.20 -0.64
N LEU A 20 3.46 0.07 0.45
CA LEU A 20 2.56 1.22 0.56
C LEU A 20 2.91 2.02 1.80
N GLU A 21 3.16 3.31 1.62
CA GLU A 21 3.40 4.24 2.74
C GLU A 21 2.09 4.94 3.11
N THR A 22 1.81 5.00 4.41
CA THR A 22 0.71 5.76 4.99
C THR A 22 1.19 7.15 5.41
N ASP A 23 0.26 8.08 5.51
CA ASP A 23 0.56 9.49 5.76
C ASP A 23 1.18 9.77 7.14
N ASP A 24 1.09 8.81 8.06
CA ASP A 24 1.69 8.83 9.40
C ASP A 24 3.10 8.20 9.45
N GLY A 25 3.70 7.86 8.29
CA GLY A 25 5.09 7.43 8.17
C GLY A 25 5.32 5.94 8.43
N TYR A 26 4.26 5.13 8.42
CA TYR A 26 4.37 3.68 8.39
C TYR A 26 4.36 3.18 6.94
N ALA A 27 5.04 2.08 6.69
CA ALA A 27 4.98 1.39 5.42
C ALA A 27 4.48 -0.04 5.63
N PHE A 28 3.60 -0.49 4.74
CA PHE A 28 3.23 -1.89 4.62
C PHE A 28 4.02 -2.52 3.49
N GLU A 29 4.91 -3.44 3.81
CA GLU A 29 5.75 -4.17 2.86
C GLU A 29 5.08 -5.49 2.49
N LEU A 30 4.85 -5.69 1.19
CA LEU A 30 4.24 -6.92 0.68
C LEU A 30 5.26 -8.07 0.69
N ALA A 31 4.82 -9.26 1.10
CA ALA A 31 5.61 -10.48 0.99
C ALA A 31 5.96 -10.83 -0.47
N SER A 32 5.12 -10.40 -1.42
CA SER A 32 5.40 -10.47 -2.84
C SER A 32 4.78 -9.28 -3.59
N PRO A 33 5.44 -8.75 -4.64
CA PRO A 33 4.91 -7.64 -5.41
C PRO A 33 3.52 -7.93 -6.00
N LEU A 34 2.65 -6.92 -6.03
CA LEU A 34 1.27 -7.04 -6.49
C LEU A 34 0.98 -6.03 -7.59
N PHE A 35 0.27 -6.46 -8.63
CA PHE A 35 -0.28 -5.55 -9.62
C PHE A 35 -1.61 -4.95 -9.17
N LEU A 36 -1.74 -3.64 -9.30
CA LEU A 36 -2.98 -2.89 -9.16
C LEU A 36 -3.43 -2.38 -10.52
N ALA A 37 -4.71 -2.58 -10.82
CA ALA A 37 -5.36 -2.09 -12.03
C ALA A 37 -6.25 -0.88 -11.74
N ALA A 38 -6.68 -0.20 -12.80
CA ALA A 38 -7.65 0.88 -12.69
C ALA A 38 -8.94 0.39 -12.01
N GLY A 39 -9.42 1.15 -11.03
CA GLY A 39 -10.65 0.82 -10.29
C GLY A 39 -10.46 -0.16 -9.14
N ASP A 40 -9.27 -0.74 -8.96
CA ASP A 40 -8.95 -1.45 -7.72
C ASP A 40 -8.97 -0.47 -6.55
N ARG A 41 -9.65 -0.88 -5.47
CA ARG A 41 -9.70 -0.15 -4.21
C ARG A 41 -8.79 -0.83 -3.21
N ILE A 42 -8.06 -0.03 -2.46
CA ILE A 42 -7.19 -0.48 -1.39
C ILE A 42 -7.85 -0.09 -0.08
N ALA A 43 -7.59 -0.84 0.99
CA ALA A 43 -7.95 -0.50 2.35
C ALA A 43 -7.00 -1.23 3.31
N PHE A 44 -6.95 -0.79 4.56
CA PHE A 44 -6.34 -1.55 5.64
C PHE A 44 -7.42 -2.00 6.63
N GLU A 45 -7.60 -3.31 6.79
CA GLU A 45 -8.57 -3.92 7.69
C GLU A 45 -7.84 -4.80 8.70
N GLY A 46 -7.99 -4.51 10.01
CA GLY A 46 -7.33 -5.30 11.07
C GLY A 46 -5.81 -5.35 10.94
N GLY A 47 -5.19 -4.28 10.43
CA GLY A 47 -3.73 -4.21 10.21
C GLY A 47 -3.23 -4.97 8.97
N ARG A 48 -4.12 -5.45 8.09
CA ARG A 48 -3.75 -6.13 6.84
C ARG A 48 -4.18 -5.31 5.64
N LEU A 49 -3.38 -5.37 4.57
CA LEU A 49 -3.78 -4.82 3.29
C LEU A 49 -4.95 -5.62 2.72
N VAL A 50 -5.97 -4.91 2.28
CA VAL A 50 -7.10 -5.44 1.54
C VAL A 50 -7.16 -4.75 0.19
N VAL A 51 -7.23 -5.55 -0.88
CA VAL A 51 -7.44 -5.05 -2.24
C VAL A 51 -8.76 -5.59 -2.76
N VAL A 52 -9.70 -4.69 -3.04
CA VAL A 52 -10.95 -5.01 -3.72
C VAL A 52 -10.78 -4.70 -5.19
N ARG A 53 -10.74 -5.74 -6.02
CA ARG A 53 -10.65 -5.61 -7.46
C ARG A 53 -11.86 -4.87 -8.01
N ALA A 54 -11.72 -4.21 -9.16
CA ALA A 54 -12.85 -3.57 -9.83
C ALA A 54 -14.06 -4.52 -10.03
N GLY A 55 -13.82 -5.82 -10.23
CA GLY A 55 -14.86 -6.86 -10.33
C GLY A 55 -15.42 -7.36 -8.99
N GLY A 56 -15.08 -6.73 -7.85
CA GLY A 56 -15.56 -7.09 -6.51
C GLY A 56 -14.79 -8.20 -5.80
N VAL A 57 -13.84 -8.86 -6.47
CA VAL A 57 -12.98 -9.88 -5.85
C VAL A 57 -12.11 -9.24 -4.76
N ARG A 58 -12.13 -9.80 -3.56
CA ARG A 58 -11.31 -9.34 -2.43
C ARG A 58 -10.05 -10.18 -2.31
N LEU A 59 -8.93 -9.52 -2.12
CA LEU A 59 -7.62 -10.12 -1.85
C LEU A 59 -7.07 -9.57 -0.54
N SER A 60 -6.37 -10.42 0.20
CA SER A 60 -5.62 -10.04 1.40
C SER A 60 -4.17 -10.48 1.23
N PRO A 61 -3.35 -9.68 0.51
CA PRO A 61 -1.94 -9.99 0.32
C PRO A 61 -1.22 -10.08 1.66
N ALA A 62 -0.30 -11.05 1.76
CA ALA A 62 0.60 -11.14 2.90
C ALA A 62 1.60 -9.99 2.88
N GLY A 63 1.97 -9.51 4.06
CA GLY A 63 2.91 -8.42 4.24
C GLY A 63 2.95 -8.00 5.71
N ASP A 64 3.87 -7.09 6.01
CA ASP A 64 4.20 -6.66 7.35
C ASP A 64 4.36 -5.14 7.42
N TRP A 65 4.15 -4.58 8.61
CA TRP A 65 4.36 -3.16 8.85
C TRP A 65 5.81 -2.88 9.25
N SER A 66 6.40 -1.85 8.65
CA SER A 66 7.66 -1.26 9.05
C SER A 66 7.49 0.22 9.34
N THR A 67 8.18 0.73 10.36
CA THR A 67 8.31 2.17 10.57
C THR A 67 9.37 2.69 9.62
N GLN A 68 8.99 3.54 8.67
CA GLN A 68 9.99 4.27 7.90
C GLN A 68 10.41 5.49 8.72
N CYS A 69 11.29 5.25 9.68
CA CYS A 69 12.09 6.33 10.26
C CYS A 69 12.94 6.91 9.13
N GLY A 70 12.43 7.91 8.43
CA GLY A 70 13.13 8.53 7.31
C GLY A 70 14.56 8.87 7.70
N ALA A 71 15.50 8.77 6.76
CA ALA A 71 16.93 9.04 6.95
C ALA A 71 17.25 10.46 7.48
N GLY A 72 16.24 11.31 7.74
CA GLY A 72 16.37 12.59 8.46
C GLY A 72 16.19 12.52 9.98
N SER A 73 15.78 11.38 10.56
CA SER A 73 15.54 11.25 12.01
C SER A 73 16.79 10.92 12.84
N LEU A 74 17.90 10.56 12.18
CA LEU A 74 19.20 10.30 12.81
C LEU A 74 20.24 11.37 12.41
N ARG A 75 19.97 12.65 12.69
CA ARG A 75 21.07 13.56 13.06
C ARG A 75 21.17 13.58 14.59
N ARG A 76 21.84 12.56 15.14
CA ARG A 76 22.44 12.71 16.47
C ARG A 76 23.55 13.76 16.36
N ARG A 77 23.52 14.71 17.30
CA ARG A 77 24.55 15.73 17.53
C ARG A 77 25.92 15.11 17.71
#